data_AF-A0A0N4UNN8-F1
#
_entry.id   AF-A0A0N4UNN8-F1
#
_cell.length_a   1.000
_cell.length_b   1.000
_cell.length_c   1.000
_cell.angle_alpha   90.00
_cell.angle_beta   90.00
_cell.angle_gamma   90.00
#
_symmetry.space_group_name_H-M   'P 1'
#
loop_
_entity.id
_entity.type
_entity.pdbx_description
1 polymer ?
#
loop_
_entity_poly.entity_id
_entity_poly.type
_entity_poly.pdbx_seq_one_letter_code
_entity_poly.pdbx_strand_id
1 'polypeptide(L)'
;MARDIYGFGWHQNSAMKYGCAKSVRVSRRFEYNPEWFHSINIVRKTLLIHASNVRNKAANISMKFTPKNLLITGGVGFIGSNFINYVYNKWPSCRIINIDKDDDKFGYSFDEERYVFIKNDIQNIKILTHILHLYQIDAVIHFAAITHVDESYANRIGTITENIVSTSQLLEAVTIHYNGIERFVHISTDEVYGDSQENEDRKDEKSNLNPTNPYAASKASCELILQAYSHSYKLPFVMVRMNNVYGPRQQLSKLIPKFINIAMKNGEYPLMGDGLHSRSWMFVDDCCEGIKRVMESGRLGEIYNLGTDFEISNYDVTIQIHQLVSKLLNRDSTSANFCFIADRPYHDRRYLINFNKVETEMNWKCTTDFRDGLYKTIQYYINDYERIEKFAKLKQG
;
A
#
# COMPACT_ATOMS: atom_id res chain seq x y z
N MET A 1 33.14 -19.49 32.00
CA MET A 1 34.26 -20.07 31.21
C MET A 1 35.03 -18.92 30.55
N ALA A 2 36.35 -18.88 30.79
CA ALA A 2 37.46 -18.10 30.18
C ALA A 2 37.18 -16.63 29.73
N ARG A 3 37.83 -15.60 30.32
CA ARG A 3 39.27 -15.21 30.20
C ARG A 3 39.62 -14.86 28.74
N ASP A 4 40.15 -13.69 28.38
CA ASP A 4 41.33 -12.92 28.84
C ASP A 4 41.09 -11.40 28.58
N ILE A 5 41.45 -10.40 29.40
CA ILE A 5 42.74 -9.91 29.95
C ILE A 5 43.75 -9.43 28.89
N TYR A 6 44.07 -8.12 28.95
CA TYR A 6 45.35 -7.39 28.76
C TYR A 6 44.99 -5.97 28.26
N GLY A 7 45.32 -4.84 28.89
CA GLY A 7 46.24 -4.52 29.98
C GLY A 7 47.27 -3.49 29.52
N PHE A 8 47.29 -2.32 30.20
CA PHE A 8 48.35 -1.28 30.22
C PHE A 8 48.58 -0.47 28.94
N GLY A 9 48.89 0.84 28.96
CA GLY A 9 49.37 1.72 30.03
C GLY A 9 50.36 2.70 29.41
N TRP A 10 50.13 4.00 29.66
CA TRP A 10 50.96 5.19 29.41
C TRP A 10 52.47 5.00 29.18
N HIS A 11 53.04 5.71 28.19
CA HIS A 11 54.19 6.60 28.39
C HIS A 11 54.48 7.54 27.20
N GLN A 12 54.80 8.78 27.56
CA GLN A 12 55.34 9.87 26.74
C GLN A 12 56.79 9.63 26.27
N ASN A 13 57.18 10.46 25.28
CA ASN A 13 58.54 10.83 24.87
C ASN A 13 59.34 9.83 24.00
N SER A 14 59.48 10.18 22.72
CA SER A 14 60.76 10.70 22.22
C SER A 14 60.66 11.11 20.75
N ALA A 15 61.17 12.32 20.48
CA ALA A 15 61.46 12.80 19.15
C ALA A 15 62.63 12.00 18.55
N MET A 16 62.51 11.52 17.31
CA MET A 16 63.69 11.35 16.45
C MET A 16 63.32 11.30 14.95
N LYS A 17 63.91 12.27 14.24
CA LYS A 17 64.60 12.19 12.95
C LYS A 17 63.79 11.95 11.67
N TYR A 18 63.64 13.08 10.97
CA TYR A 18 63.82 13.28 9.52
C TYR A 18 64.34 12.08 8.72
N GLY A 19 63.49 11.54 7.84
CA GLY A 19 63.82 10.54 6.83
C GLY A 19 63.23 10.92 5.47
N CYS A 20 64.08 11.53 4.65
CA CYS A 20 64.07 11.69 3.19
C CYS A 20 62.77 11.36 2.41
N ALA A 21 62.20 12.41 1.81
CA ALA A 21 61.17 12.34 0.78
C ALA A 21 61.65 11.55 -0.46
N LYS A 22 61.02 10.41 -0.73
CA LYS A 22 60.98 9.85 -2.09
C LYS A 22 59.62 10.18 -2.70
N SER A 23 59.66 11.11 -3.65
CA SER A 23 58.54 11.53 -4.48
C SER A 23 58.00 10.37 -5.30
N VAL A 24 56.89 9.77 -4.87
CA VAL A 24 56.09 8.90 -5.73
C VAL A 24 55.28 9.82 -6.64
N ARG A 25 55.75 9.98 -7.89
CA ARG A 25 54.97 10.60 -8.98
C ARG A 25 53.77 9.70 -9.29
N VAL A 26 52.63 9.99 -8.69
CA VAL A 26 51.34 9.42 -9.13
C VAL A 26 50.82 10.30 -10.26
N SER A 27 51.09 9.90 -11.51
CA SER A 27 50.41 10.46 -12.68
C SER A 27 49.00 9.87 -12.76
N ARG A 28 48.04 10.42 -12.01
CA ARG A 28 46.62 10.18 -12.28
C ARG A 28 46.20 11.09 -13.43
N ARG A 29 46.24 10.55 -14.66
CA ARG A 29 45.34 11.02 -15.71
C ARG A 29 43.93 10.75 -15.20
N PHE A 30 43.20 11.80 -14.85
CA PHE A 30 41.76 11.70 -14.66
C PHE A 30 41.15 11.43 -16.03
N GLU A 31 40.73 10.19 -16.27
CA GLU A 31 39.89 9.87 -17.41
C GLU A 31 38.53 10.54 -17.23
N TYR A 32 38.12 11.25 -18.27
CA TYR A 32 36.83 11.92 -18.36
C TYR A 32 35.72 10.86 -18.38
N ASN A 33 34.96 10.75 -17.29
CA ASN A 33 33.75 9.91 -17.24
C ASN A 33 32.50 10.81 -17.22
N PRO A 34 31.66 10.80 -18.28
CA PRO A 34 30.48 11.65 -18.38
C PRO A 34 29.40 11.37 -17.30
N GLU A 35 29.40 10.20 -16.65
CA GLU A 35 28.42 9.92 -15.58
C GLU A 35 28.60 10.80 -14.34
N TRP A 36 29.84 11.21 -14.04
CA TRP A 36 30.14 12.08 -12.90
C TRP A 36 29.55 13.49 -13.03
N PHE A 37 29.46 13.99 -14.27
CA PHE A 37 28.84 15.31 -14.52
C PHE A 37 27.32 15.27 -14.34
N HIS A 38 26.67 14.11 -14.55
CA HIS A 38 25.25 13.95 -14.29
C HIS A 38 24.96 14.07 -12.78
N SER A 39 25.76 13.41 -11.94
CA SER A 39 25.63 13.47 -10.47
C SER A 39 25.86 14.87 -9.91
N ILE A 40 26.85 15.62 -10.43
CA ILE A 40 27.14 17.00 -9.98
C ILE A 40 26.01 17.97 -10.35
N ASN A 41 25.41 17.80 -11.54
CA ASN A 41 24.29 18.64 -11.97
C ASN A 41 23.02 18.39 -11.13
N ILE A 42 22.80 17.16 -10.66
CA ILE A 42 21.72 16.84 -9.71
C ILE A 42 21.92 17.61 -8.40
N VAL A 43 23.12 17.54 -7.80
CA VAL A 43 23.42 18.26 -6.54
C VAL A 43 23.24 19.78 -6.67
N ARG A 44 23.66 20.37 -7.80
CA ARG A 44 23.48 21.81 -8.06
C ARG A 44 22.01 22.20 -8.20
N LYS A 45 21.18 21.42 -8.89
CA LYS A 45 19.73 21.68 -8.98
C LYS A 45 19.05 21.60 -7.61
N THR A 46 19.43 20.62 -6.78
CA THR A 46 18.90 20.48 -5.42
C THR A 46 19.19 21.70 -4.54
N LEU A 47 20.40 22.28 -4.64
CA LEU A 47 20.78 23.48 -3.88
C LEU A 47 20.00 24.73 -4.31
N LEU A 48 19.71 24.90 -5.60
CA LEU A 48 18.96 26.05 -6.11
C LEU A 48 17.48 26.03 -5.69
N ILE A 49 16.85 24.85 -5.65
CA ILE A 49 15.48 24.68 -5.12
C ILE A 49 15.44 24.97 -3.60
N HIS A 50 16.53 24.69 -2.88
CA HIS A 50 16.60 24.97 -1.45
C HIS A 50 16.67 26.47 -1.14
N ALA A 51 17.37 27.26 -1.97
CA ALA A 51 17.46 28.70 -1.79
C ALA A 51 16.11 29.42 -1.96
N SER A 52 15.21 28.90 -2.81
CA SER A 52 13.84 29.43 -2.93
C SER A 52 12.95 29.08 -1.74
N ASN A 53 13.16 27.91 -1.11
CA ASN A 53 12.28 27.44 -0.04
C ASN A 53 12.53 28.08 1.34
N VAL A 54 13.73 28.63 1.59
CA VAL A 54 14.06 29.24 2.89
C VAL A 54 13.39 30.62 3.09
N ARG A 55 12.94 31.30 2.02
CA ARG A 55 12.39 32.66 2.11
C ARG A 55 10.90 32.76 2.49
N ASN A 56 10.12 31.68 2.45
CA ASN A 56 8.69 31.71 2.76
C ASN A 56 8.37 30.96 4.06
N LYS A 57 8.77 31.52 5.20
CA LYS A 57 8.43 30.99 6.54
C LYS A 57 7.43 31.83 7.34
N ALA A 58 6.74 32.77 6.70
CA ALA A 58 5.67 33.55 7.32
C ALA A 58 4.34 33.28 6.61
N ALA A 59 3.33 32.82 7.39
CA ALA A 59 1.94 32.57 6.98
C ALA A 59 1.67 31.37 6.04
N ASN A 60 2.13 30.16 6.39
CA ASN A 60 1.65 28.94 5.74
C ASN A 60 0.29 28.52 6.31
N ILE A 61 -0.80 29.03 5.74
CA ILE A 61 -1.95 28.15 5.50
C ILE A 61 -1.38 27.05 4.60
N SER A 62 -1.07 25.86 5.14
CA SER A 62 -0.46 24.81 4.32
C SER A 62 -1.42 24.47 3.19
N MET A 63 -1.15 24.94 1.97
CA MET A 63 -1.93 24.53 0.82
C MET A 63 -1.82 23.01 0.72
N LYS A 64 -2.97 22.33 0.71
CA LYS A 64 -3.03 20.88 0.52
C LYS A 64 -2.37 20.54 -0.81
N PHE A 65 -1.52 19.52 -0.82
CA PHE A 65 -0.97 19.01 -2.05
C PHE A 65 -2.10 18.39 -2.89
N THR A 66 -2.17 18.70 -4.17
CA THR A 66 -3.09 18.02 -5.10
C THR A 66 -2.26 17.60 -6.30
N PRO A 67 -2.16 16.28 -6.60
CA PRO A 67 -1.43 15.81 -7.76
C PRO A 67 -1.92 16.44 -9.05
N LYS A 68 -1.00 16.78 -9.95
CA LYS A 68 -1.30 17.17 -11.33
C LYS A 68 -1.28 15.97 -12.26
N ASN A 69 -0.26 15.11 -12.14
CA ASN A 69 -0.06 13.90 -12.92
C ASN A 69 0.25 12.74 -11.98
N LEU A 70 -0.80 11.99 -11.63
CA LEU A 70 -0.74 10.93 -10.64
C LEU A 70 -0.53 9.56 -11.32
N LEU A 71 0.58 8.89 -10.99
CA LEU A 71 0.75 7.48 -11.31
C LEU A 71 0.11 6.60 -10.23
N ILE A 72 -0.79 5.71 -10.63
CA ILE A 72 -1.39 4.68 -9.78
C ILE A 72 -0.92 3.33 -10.31
N THR A 73 -0.21 2.57 -9.50
CA THR A 73 0.09 1.16 -9.84
C THR A 73 -0.96 0.26 -9.21
N GLY A 74 -1.42 -0.79 -9.90
CA GLY A 74 -2.37 -1.74 -9.34
C GLY A 74 -3.81 -1.22 -9.36
N GLY A 75 -4.13 -0.29 -10.27
CA GLY A 75 -5.46 0.34 -10.35
C GLY A 75 -6.56 -0.55 -10.91
N VAL A 76 -6.23 -1.75 -11.43
CA VAL A 76 -7.23 -2.79 -11.76
C VAL A 76 -7.60 -3.63 -10.51
N GLY A 77 -6.79 -3.53 -9.45
CA GLY A 77 -7.05 -4.14 -8.15
C GLY A 77 -8.26 -3.53 -7.41
N PHE A 78 -8.69 -4.18 -6.34
CA PHE A 78 -9.87 -3.78 -5.57
C PHE A 78 -9.80 -2.33 -5.04
N ILE A 79 -8.80 -2.02 -4.20
CA ILE A 79 -8.69 -0.67 -3.62
C ILE A 79 -8.29 0.34 -4.70
N GLY A 80 -7.34 0.01 -5.57
CA GLY A 80 -6.88 0.91 -6.63
C GLY A 80 -8.01 1.35 -7.57
N SER A 81 -8.86 0.42 -8.00
CA SER A 81 -10.02 0.72 -8.86
C SER A 81 -11.07 1.57 -8.16
N ASN A 82 -11.37 1.28 -6.88
CA ASN A 82 -12.28 2.11 -6.09
C ASN A 82 -11.70 3.50 -5.88
N PHE A 83 -10.40 3.60 -5.59
CA PHE A 83 -9.71 4.86 -5.39
C PHE A 83 -9.75 5.74 -6.63
N ILE A 84 -9.42 5.19 -7.81
CA ILE A 84 -9.51 5.91 -9.09
C ILE A 84 -10.90 6.51 -9.27
N ASN A 85 -11.96 5.71 -9.12
CA ASN A 85 -13.35 6.21 -9.23
C ASN A 85 -13.65 7.31 -8.20
N TYR A 86 -13.14 7.15 -6.98
CA TYR A 86 -13.37 8.06 -5.88
C TYR A 86 -12.72 9.42 -6.12
N VAL A 87 -11.44 9.44 -6.56
CA VAL A 87 -10.68 10.68 -6.70
C VAL A 87 -10.84 11.37 -8.05
N TYR A 88 -11.24 10.67 -9.11
CA TYR A 88 -11.38 11.26 -10.45
C TYR A 88 -12.24 12.55 -10.45
N ASN A 89 -13.33 12.55 -9.69
CA ASN A 89 -14.21 13.72 -9.53
C ASN A 89 -13.75 14.70 -8.43
N LYS A 90 -12.96 14.23 -7.46
CA LYS A 90 -12.48 15.08 -6.34
C LYS A 90 -11.22 15.87 -6.68
N TRP A 91 -10.44 15.40 -7.65
CA TRP A 91 -9.27 16.09 -8.18
C TRP A 91 -9.49 16.41 -9.67
N PRO A 92 -10.37 17.36 -10.01
CA PRO A 92 -10.76 17.65 -11.40
C PRO A 92 -9.60 18.12 -12.29
N SER A 93 -8.52 18.62 -11.70
CA SER A 93 -7.31 19.06 -12.43
C SER A 93 -6.22 17.99 -12.48
N CYS A 94 -6.44 16.82 -11.88
CA CYS A 94 -5.48 15.72 -11.88
C CYS A 94 -5.71 14.83 -13.11
N ARG A 95 -4.62 14.54 -13.81
CA ARG A 95 -4.51 13.45 -14.78
C ARG A 95 -4.01 12.19 -14.07
N ILE A 96 -4.73 11.10 -14.25
CA ILE A 96 -4.46 9.80 -13.62
C ILE A 96 -3.88 8.86 -14.67
N ILE A 97 -2.69 8.32 -14.38
CA ILE A 97 -2.01 7.31 -15.18
C ILE A 97 -2.09 6.02 -14.38
N ASN A 98 -2.93 5.08 -14.80
CA ASN A 98 -3.06 3.78 -14.18
C ASN A 98 -2.19 2.74 -14.89
N ILE A 99 -1.25 2.14 -14.18
CA ILE A 99 -0.46 1.00 -14.66
C ILE A 99 -0.83 -0.26 -13.91
N ASP A 100 -1.14 -1.32 -14.64
CA ASP A 100 -1.43 -2.64 -14.09
C ASP A 100 -1.02 -3.72 -15.08
N LYS A 101 -0.67 -4.92 -14.58
CA LYS A 101 -0.33 -6.06 -15.45
C LYS A 101 -1.57 -6.76 -16.00
N ASP A 102 -2.69 -6.64 -15.29
CA ASP A 102 -3.97 -7.21 -15.68
C ASP A 102 -4.69 -6.32 -16.72
N ASP A 103 -5.62 -6.89 -17.48
CA ASP A 103 -6.47 -6.13 -18.39
C ASP A 103 -7.43 -5.20 -17.63
N ASP A 104 -7.72 -4.02 -18.19
CA ASP A 104 -8.81 -3.19 -17.68
C ASP A 104 -10.14 -3.93 -17.87
N LYS A 105 -10.78 -4.23 -16.72
CA LYS A 105 -12.08 -4.91 -16.63
C LYS A 105 -13.20 -3.98 -16.18
N PHE A 106 -12.89 -2.72 -15.89
CA PHE A 106 -13.88 -1.75 -15.42
C PHE A 106 -14.40 -0.87 -16.54
N GLY A 107 -13.64 -0.71 -17.63
CA GLY A 107 -14.09 -0.04 -18.84
C GLY A 107 -14.59 1.37 -18.53
N TYR A 108 -13.79 2.12 -17.77
CA TYR A 108 -14.20 3.43 -17.28
C TYR A 108 -14.54 4.38 -18.43
N SER A 109 -15.69 5.04 -18.34
CA SER A 109 -16.05 6.17 -19.22
C SER A 109 -15.43 7.48 -18.73
N PHE A 110 -14.12 7.47 -18.47
CA PHE A 110 -13.38 8.67 -18.13
C PHE A 110 -12.94 9.43 -19.38
N ASP A 111 -12.65 10.72 -19.19
CA ASP A 111 -12.04 11.55 -20.21
C ASP A 111 -10.61 11.04 -20.46
N GLU A 112 -10.31 10.69 -21.71
CA GLU A 112 -9.01 10.16 -22.14
C GLU A 112 -7.87 11.16 -21.92
N GLU A 113 -8.16 12.47 -21.85
CA GLU A 113 -7.16 13.48 -21.50
C GLU A 113 -6.77 13.46 -20.02
N ARG A 114 -7.65 12.92 -19.18
CA ARG A 114 -7.52 12.88 -17.71
C ARG A 114 -7.28 11.49 -17.15
N TYR A 115 -7.52 10.44 -17.92
CA TYR A 115 -7.28 9.06 -17.49
C TYR A 115 -6.61 8.27 -18.61
N VAL A 116 -5.44 7.71 -18.29
CA VAL A 116 -4.71 6.82 -19.19
C VAL A 116 -4.49 5.49 -18.48
N PHE A 117 -4.91 4.40 -19.12
CA PHE A 117 -4.57 3.05 -18.68
C PHE A 117 -3.41 2.48 -19.50
N ILE A 118 -2.44 1.89 -18.82
CA ILE A 118 -1.28 1.25 -19.42
C ILE A 118 -1.18 -0.17 -18.88
N LYS A 119 -1.43 -1.16 -19.75
CA LYS A 119 -1.18 -2.56 -19.41
C LYS A 119 0.31 -2.85 -19.42
N ASN A 120 0.94 -2.95 -18.25
CA ASN A 120 2.34 -3.33 -18.13
C ASN A 120 2.70 -3.82 -16.73
N ASP A 121 3.80 -4.56 -16.65
CA ASP A 121 4.40 -4.94 -15.39
C ASP A 121 5.28 -3.80 -14.87
N ILE A 122 5.08 -3.43 -13.60
CA ILE A 122 5.92 -2.42 -12.93
C ILE A 122 7.34 -2.93 -12.67
N GLN A 123 7.62 -4.21 -12.92
CA GLN A 123 8.99 -4.72 -12.93
C GLN A 123 9.79 -4.24 -14.16
N ASN A 124 9.14 -3.66 -15.17
CA ASN A 124 9.84 -3.10 -16.31
C ASN A 124 10.29 -1.66 -16.04
N ILE A 125 11.48 -1.52 -15.43
CA ILE A 125 12.05 -0.22 -15.07
C ILE A 125 12.15 0.76 -16.25
N LYS A 126 12.46 0.27 -17.46
CA LYS A 126 12.57 1.14 -18.66
C LYS A 126 11.23 1.76 -19.01
N ILE A 127 10.16 0.96 -18.93
CA ILE A 127 8.79 1.42 -19.18
C ILE A 127 8.35 2.37 -18.07
N LEU A 128 8.62 2.05 -16.80
CA LEU A 128 8.35 2.97 -15.69
C LEU A 128 9.04 4.32 -15.89
N THR A 129 10.35 4.34 -16.16
CA THR A 129 11.09 5.57 -16.43
C THR A 129 10.52 6.33 -17.62
N HIS A 130 10.13 5.63 -18.68
CA HIS A 130 9.49 6.27 -19.84
C HIS A 130 8.15 6.94 -19.47
N ILE A 131 7.27 6.24 -18.74
CA ILE A 131 5.97 6.75 -18.28
C ILE A 131 6.15 7.98 -17.38
N LEU A 132 7.08 7.91 -16.42
CA LEU A 132 7.38 9.01 -15.51
C LEU A 132 7.73 10.29 -16.26
N HIS A 133 8.59 10.20 -17.28
CA HIS A 133 8.97 11.34 -18.12
C HIS A 133 7.86 11.76 -19.09
N LEU A 134 7.20 10.82 -19.76
CA LEU A 134 6.18 11.12 -20.77
C LEU A 134 5.02 11.92 -20.18
N TYR A 135 4.56 11.51 -18.99
CA TYR A 135 3.41 12.15 -18.34
C TYR A 135 3.79 13.18 -17.29
N GLN A 136 5.10 13.45 -17.07
CA GLN A 136 5.59 14.39 -16.07
C GLN A 136 4.96 14.13 -14.70
N ILE A 137 5.06 12.88 -14.25
CA ILE A 137 4.43 12.40 -13.01
C ILE A 137 4.96 13.21 -11.82
N ASP A 138 4.07 13.74 -10.98
CA ASP A 138 4.45 14.46 -9.76
C ASP A 138 4.07 13.70 -8.48
N ALA A 139 3.17 12.72 -8.57
CA ALA A 139 2.80 11.87 -7.45
C ALA A 139 2.64 10.40 -7.85
N VAL A 140 2.86 9.51 -6.88
CA VAL A 140 2.63 8.07 -7.05
C VAL A 140 1.75 7.55 -5.91
N ILE A 141 0.79 6.69 -6.20
CA ILE A 141 0.15 5.82 -5.21
C ILE A 141 0.38 4.37 -5.62
N HIS A 142 1.08 3.63 -4.77
CA HIS A 142 1.50 2.26 -5.06
C HIS A 142 0.58 1.24 -4.36
N PHE A 143 -0.46 0.77 -5.08
CA PHE A 143 -1.34 -0.32 -4.62
C PHE A 143 -0.88 -1.72 -5.06
N ALA A 144 -0.09 -1.82 -6.15
CA ALA A 144 0.26 -3.10 -6.76
C ALA A 144 1.00 -4.02 -5.77
N ALA A 145 0.39 -5.16 -5.47
CA ALA A 145 0.95 -6.22 -4.65
C ALA A 145 0.12 -7.50 -4.82
N ILE A 146 0.73 -8.67 -4.60
CA ILE A 146 0.00 -9.87 -4.20
C ILE A 146 -0.47 -9.66 -2.77
N THR A 147 -1.79 -9.75 -2.54
CA THR A 147 -2.44 -9.39 -1.26
C THR A 147 -3.15 -10.54 -0.57
N HIS A 148 -3.23 -11.72 -1.18
CA HIS A 148 -3.95 -12.84 -0.59
C HIS A 148 -3.01 -13.65 0.29
N VAL A 149 -3.31 -13.73 1.59
CA VAL A 149 -2.41 -14.42 2.50
C VAL A 149 -2.36 -15.92 2.21
N ASP A 150 -3.48 -16.56 1.88
CA ASP A 150 -3.46 -17.98 1.50
C ASP A 150 -2.64 -18.24 0.23
N GLU A 151 -2.71 -17.36 -0.78
CA GLU A 151 -1.86 -17.46 -1.99
C GLU A 151 -0.39 -17.25 -1.63
N SER A 152 -0.09 -16.40 -0.64
CA SER A 152 1.28 -16.21 -0.15
C SER A 152 1.86 -17.44 0.54
N TYR A 153 1.02 -18.28 1.15
CA TYR A 153 1.44 -19.58 1.67
C TYR A 153 1.69 -20.59 0.55
N ALA A 154 0.84 -20.58 -0.49
CA ALA A 154 0.96 -21.46 -1.63
C ALA A 154 2.21 -21.15 -2.50
N ASN A 155 2.55 -19.86 -2.66
CA ASN A 155 3.70 -19.40 -3.45
C ASN A 155 4.52 -18.33 -2.71
N ARG A 156 5.20 -18.73 -1.63
CA ARG A 156 5.98 -17.83 -0.76
C ARG A 156 7.04 -17.03 -1.51
N ILE A 157 7.85 -17.72 -2.31
CA ILE A 157 8.93 -17.09 -3.08
C ILE A 157 8.34 -16.14 -4.11
N GLY A 158 7.30 -16.55 -4.85
CA GLY A 158 6.63 -15.68 -5.80
C GLY A 158 6.04 -14.42 -5.16
N THR A 159 5.38 -14.53 -4.00
CA THR A 159 4.86 -13.35 -3.28
C THR A 159 5.96 -12.40 -2.82
N ILE A 160 7.04 -12.93 -2.25
CA ILE A 160 8.18 -12.14 -1.79
C ILE A 160 8.85 -11.44 -2.98
N THR A 161 9.14 -12.20 -4.04
CA THR A 161 9.75 -11.65 -5.26
C THR A 161 8.87 -10.59 -5.88
N GLU A 162 7.60 -10.88 -6.14
CA GLU A 162 6.67 -9.93 -6.77
C GLU A 162 6.59 -8.64 -5.96
N ASN A 163 6.29 -8.70 -4.67
CA ASN A 163 6.06 -7.49 -3.88
C ASN A 163 7.35 -6.69 -3.69
N ILE A 164 8.44 -7.34 -3.30
CA ILE A 164 9.69 -6.63 -2.95
C ILE A 164 10.41 -6.13 -4.21
N VAL A 165 10.55 -6.96 -5.25
CA VAL A 165 11.27 -6.57 -6.48
C VAL A 165 10.50 -5.50 -7.23
N SER A 166 9.18 -5.67 -7.41
CA SER A 166 8.35 -4.67 -8.07
C SER A 166 8.38 -3.33 -7.35
N THR A 167 8.27 -3.34 -6.02
CA THR A 167 8.40 -2.11 -5.22
C THR A 167 9.78 -1.50 -5.41
N SER A 168 10.84 -2.30 -5.34
CA SER A 168 12.22 -1.81 -5.46
C SER A 168 12.50 -1.19 -6.84
N GLN A 169 11.99 -1.80 -7.92
CA GLN A 169 12.14 -1.24 -9.27
C GLN A 169 11.36 0.05 -9.45
N LEU A 170 10.17 0.15 -8.86
CA LEU A 170 9.42 1.41 -8.82
C LEU A 170 10.19 2.49 -8.07
N LEU A 171 10.78 2.16 -6.91
CA LEU A 171 11.57 3.10 -6.11
C LEU A 171 12.84 3.57 -6.84
N GLU A 172 13.55 2.67 -7.50
CA GLU A 172 14.71 3.01 -8.35
C GLU A 172 14.28 3.95 -9.50
N ALA A 173 13.18 3.64 -10.19
CA ALA A 173 12.65 4.46 -11.28
C ALA A 173 12.32 5.88 -10.82
N VAL A 174 11.61 6.03 -9.71
CA VAL A 174 11.15 7.35 -9.23
C VAL A 174 12.26 8.18 -8.60
N THR A 175 13.27 7.55 -7.98
CA THR A 175 14.35 8.26 -7.29
C THR A 175 15.58 8.47 -8.17
N ILE A 176 16.14 7.40 -8.74
CA ILE A 176 17.41 7.46 -9.46
C ILE A 176 17.23 7.96 -10.89
N HIS A 177 16.18 7.49 -11.58
CA HIS A 177 16.00 7.77 -13.00
C HIS A 177 15.13 8.98 -13.32
N TYR A 178 14.35 9.49 -12.36
CA TYR A 178 13.38 10.56 -12.61
C TYR A 178 13.52 11.73 -11.63
N ASN A 179 13.49 11.48 -10.32
CA ASN A 179 13.67 12.48 -9.26
C ASN A 179 12.70 13.70 -9.34
N GLY A 180 11.53 13.52 -9.97
CA GLY A 180 10.48 14.55 -10.11
C GLY A 180 9.25 14.33 -9.23
N ILE A 181 9.25 13.30 -8.37
CA ILE A 181 8.12 13.01 -7.49
C ILE A 181 8.10 14.00 -6.31
N GLU A 182 6.95 14.61 -6.07
CA GLU A 182 6.66 15.45 -4.90
C GLU A 182 6.04 14.65 -3.75
N ARG A 183 5.26 13.60 -4.06
CA ARG A 183 4.70 12.67 -3.07
C ARG A 183 4.59 11.23 -3.55
N PHE A 184 5.10 10.30 -2.75
CA PHE A 184 4.97 8.86 -2.96
C PHE A 184 4.13 8.23 -1.84
N VAL A 185 2.92 7.76 -2.12
CA VAL A 185 2.09 7.05 -1.15
C VAL A 185 2.29 5.54 -1.30
N HIS A 186 2.83 4.91 -0.27
CA HIS A 186 2.87 3.45 -0.20
C HIS A 186 1.69 2.91 0.59
N ILE A 187 0.98 1.94 0.01
CA ILE A 187 -0.15 1.28 0.65
C ILE A 187 0.34 -0.01 1.29
N SER A 188 0.28 -0.07 2.61
CA SER A 188 0.65 -1.21 3.44
C SER A 188 -0.56 -1.71 4.24
N THR A 189 -0.32 -2.55 5.23
CA THR A 189 -1.34 -3.31 5.96
C THR A 189 -1.05 -3.27 7.45
N ASP A 190 -2.08 -3.36 8.28
CA ASP A 190 -1.93 -3.58 9.72
C ASP A 190 -1.25 -4.91 10.09
N GLU A 191 -1.33 -5.93 9.24
CA GLU A 191 -0.68 -7.24 9.44
C GLU A 191 0.85 -7.13 9.63
N VAL A 192 1.49 -6.04 9.20
CA VAL A 192 2.92 -5.81 9.45
C VAL A 192 3.26 -5.73 10.94
N TYR A 193 2.26 -5.39 11.78
CA TYR A 193 2.41 -5.35 13.22
C TYR A 193 2.25 -6.71 13.90
N GLY A 194 1.78 -7.74 13.18
CA GLY A 194 1.46 -9.07 13.72
C GLY A 194 0.23 -9.11 14.62
N ASP A 195 -0.12 -10.32 15.06
CA ASP A 195 -1.28 -10.62 15.90
C ASP A 195 -1.35 -9.79 17.18
N SER A 196 -2.56 -9.47 17.64
CA SER A 196 -2.83 -8.74 18.89
C SER A 196 -3.51 -9.65 19.92
N GLN A 197 -2.94 -9.74 21.12
CA GLN A 197 -3.54 -10.49 22.23
C GLN A 197 -4.64 -9.66 22.93
N GLU A 198 -5.57 -10.31 23.65
CA GLU A 198 -6.71 -9.64 24.30
C GLU A 198 -6.32 -8.52 25.29
N ASN A 199 -5.15 -8.65 25.92
CA ASN A 199 -4.64 -7.70 26.93
C ASN A 199 -3.54 -6.78 26.38
N GLU A 200 -3.36 -6.72 25.06
CA GLU A 200 -2.37 -5.83 24.44
C GLU A 200 -2.97 -4.48 24.06
N ASP A 201 -2.16 -3.44 24.22
CA ASP A 201 -2.50 -2.11 23.74
C ASP A 201 -2.61 -2.07 22.21
N ARG A 202 -3.40 -1.10 21.72
CA ARG A 202 -3.51 -0.80 20.30
C ARG A 202 -2.16 -0.41 19.72
N LYS A 203 -1.76 -1.05 18.62
CA LYS A 203 -0.49 -0.78 17.94
C LYS A 203 -0.56 0.51 17.12
N ASP A 204 0.32 1.45 17.40
CA ASP A 204 0.45 2.72 16.68
C ASP A 204 1.55 2.67 15.60
N GLU A 205 1.78 3.78 14.90
CA GLU A 205 2.78 3.83 13.83
C GLU A 205 4.23 3.64 14.29
N LYS A 206 4.49 3.74 15.60
CA LYS A 206 5.81 3.54 16.22
C LYS A 206 6.01 2.10 16.72
N SER A 207 4.95 1.29 16.71
CA SER A 207 5.00 -0.10 17.14
C SER A 207 5.89 -0.92 16.22
N ASN A 208 6.55 -1.93 16.78
CA ASN A 208 7.49 -2.79 16.05
C ASN A 208 6.78 -3.53 14.90
N LEU A 209 7.51 -3.71 13.80
CA LEU A 209 7.09 -4.62 12.74
C LEU A 209 7.33 -6.06 13.21
N ASN A 210 6.27 -6.86 13.26
CA ASN A 210 6.30 -8.26 13.67
C ASN A 210 5.44 -9.15 12.75
N PRO A 211 5.71 -9.18 11.43
CA PRO A 211 4.88 -9.92 10.49
C PRO A 211 4.95 -11.44 10.71
N THR A 212 3.79 -12.10 10.68
CA THR A 212 3.63 -13.55 10.98
C THR A 212 3.44 -14.42 9.74
N ASN A 213 3.28 -13.80 8.56
CA ASN A 213 2.99 -14.50 7.30
C ASN A 213 3.78 -13.92 6.12
N PRO A 214 3.94 -14.66 5.00
CA PRO A 214 4.77 -14.21 3.86
C PRO A 214 4.30 -12.90 3.22
N TYR A 215 2.98 -12.67 3.13
CA TYR A 215 2.42 -11.41 2.65
C TYR A 215 2.82 -10.23 3.55
N ALA A 216 2.53 -10.32 4.86
CA ALA A 216 2.89 -9.27 5.83
C ALA A 216 4.40 -9.01 5.86
N ALA A 217 5.23 -10.06 5.78
CA ALA A 217 6.68 -9.94 5.74
C ALA A 217 7.17 -9.22 4.48
N SER A 218 6.55 -9.49 3.32
CA SER A 218 6.85 -8.77 2.09
C SER A 218 6.49 -7.29 2.18
N LYS A 219 5.36 -6.94 2.79
CA LYS A 219 4.93 -5.55 3.00
C LYS A 219 5.85 -4.80 3.98
N ALA A 220 6.18 -5.43 5.10
CA ALA A 220 7.15 -4.89 6.06
C ALA A 220 8.53 -4.65 5.42
N SER A 221 8.97 -5.57 4.54
CA SER A 221 10.23 -5.39 3.78
C SER A 221 10.17 -4.20 2.84
N CYS A 222 9.06 -4.02 2.10
CA CYS A 222 8.83 -2.85 1.27
C CYS A 222 8.94 -1.55 2.09
N GLU A 223 8.29 -1.49 3.26
CA GLU A 223 8.36 -0.31 4.13
C GLU A 223 9.80 0.04 4.54
N LEU A 224 10.61 -0.95 4.93
CA LEU A 224 12.01 -0.72 5.30
C LEU A 224 12.84 -0.24 4.11
N ILE A 225 12.61 -0.78 2.91
CA ILE A 225 13.29 -0.32 1.69
C ILE A 225 12.89 1.12 1.37
N LEU A 226 11.61 1.47 1.44
CA LEU A 226 11.16 2.85 1.25
C LEU A 226 11.82 3.83 2.23
N GLN A 227 11.95 3.46 3.50
CA GLN A 227 12.65 4.27 4.50
C GLN A 227 14.12 4.48 4.12
N ALA A 228 14.82 3.43 3.66
CA ALA A 228 16.20 3.53 3.18
C ALA A 228 16.33 4.46 1.97
N TYR A 229 15.39 4.40 1.01
CA TYR A 229 15.34 5.29 -0.15
C TYR A 229 15.03 6.73 0.24
N SER A 230 14.17 6.97 1.24
CA SER A 230 13.94 8.31 1.76
C SER A 230 15.18 8.89 2.43
N HIS A 231 15.87 8.08 3.24
CA HIS A 231 17.10 8.51 3.91
C HIS A 231 18.21 8.86 2.89
N SER A 232 18.45 7.95 1.95
CA SER A 232 19.59 8.00 1.02
C SER A 232 19.33 8.89 -0.19
N TYR A 233 18.11 8.85 -0.75
CA TYR A 233 17.74 9.49 -2.02
C TYR A 233 16.63 10.53 -1.88
N LYS A 234 16.22 10.88 -0.65
CA LYS A 234 15.23 11.93 -0.37
C LYS A 234 13.86 11.70 -1.00
N LEU A 235 13.47 10.43 -1.19
CA LEU A 235 12.11 10.07 -1.60
C LEU A 235 11.07 10.72 -0.66
N PRO A 236 10.17 11.59 -1.17
CA PRO A 236 9.15 12.23 -0.37
C PRO A 236 7.95 11.30 -0.19
N PHE A 237 8.11 10.28 0.66
CA PHE A 237 7.06 9.30 0.86
C PHE A 237 6.10 9.67 2.00
N VAL A 238 4.90 9.10 1.94
CA VAL A 238 4.01 8.88 3.09
C VAL A 238 3.51 7.44 3.01
N MET A 239 3.32 6.77 4.15
CA MET A 239 2.82 5.40 4.16
C MET A 239 1.47 5.32 4.83
N VAL A 240 0.65 4.40 4.33
CA VAL A 240 -0.63 4.06 4.92
C VAL A 240 -0.60 2.60 5.36
N ARG A 241 -0.86 2.31 6.63
CA ARG A 241 -1.17 0.94 7.09
C ARG A 241 -2.64 0.89 7.41
N MET A 242 -3.37 -0.10 6.91
CA MET A 242 -4.83 -0.12 7.05
C MET A 242 -5.35 -1.45 7.55
N ASN A 243 -6.50 -1.39 8.24
CA ASN A 243 -7.32 -2.57 8.53
C ASN A 243 -7.90 -3.20 7.25
N ASN A 244 -8.61 -4.32 7.41
CA ASN A 244 -9.29 -5.01 6.32
C ASN A 244 -10.31 -4.08 5.63
N VAL A 245 -10.12 -3.89 4.33
CA VAL A 245 -11.03 -3.11 3.49
C VAL A 245 -12.02 -4.05 2.82
N TYR A 246 -13.29 -3.63 2.71
CA TYR A 246 -14.33 -4.34 1.99
C TYR A 246 -15.20 -3.40 1.17
N GLY A 247 -15.84 -3.94 0.13
CA GLY A 247 -16.66 -3.13 -0.77
C GLY A 247 -16.90 -3.77 -2.15
N PRO A 248 -17.60 -3.03 -3.03
CA PRO A 248 -17.72 -3.34 -4.45
C PRO A 248 -16.38 -3.61 -5.13
N ARG A 249 -16.34 -4.52 -6.11
CA ARG A 249 -15.15 -4.91 -6.92
C ARG A 249 -14.04 -5.66 -6.18
N GLN A 250 -14.25 -6.08 -4.93
CA GLN A 250 -13.31 -6.96 -4.25
C GLN A 250 -13.26 -8.35 -4.92
N GLN A 251 -12.12 -9.02 -4.87
CA GLN A 251 -11.97 -10.35 -5.48
C GLN A 251 -12.85 -11.39 -4.78
N LEU A 252 -13.47 -12.28 -5.56
CA LEU A 252 -14.33 -13.37 -5.06
C LEU A 252 -13.62 -14.39 -4.17
N SER A 253 -12.28 -14.37 -4.11
CA SER A 253 -11.49 -15.17 -3.17
C SER A 253 -11.52 -14.63 -1.74
N LYS A 254 -11.77 -13.32 -1.56
CA LYS A 254 -11.83 -12.68 -0.23
C LYS A 254 -13.14 -13.04 0.49
N LEU A 255 -13.10 -13.06 1.83
CA LEU A 255 -14.16 -13.58 2.69
C LEU A 255 -15.55 -13.03 2.36
N ILE A 256 -15.74 -11.70 2.41
CA ILE A 256 -17.05 -11.08 2.20
C ILE A 256 -17.60 -11.42 0.79
N PRO A 257 -16.89 -11.12 -0.32
CA PRO A 257 -17.37 -11.50 -1.66
C PRO A 257 -17.61 -13.00 -1.85
N LYS A 258 -16.71 -13.85 -1.34
CA LYS A 258 -16.84 -15.31 -1.41
C LYS A 258 -18.14 -15.77 -0.76
N PHE A 259 -18.42 -15.27 0.43
CA PHE A 259 -19.57 -15.69 1.21
C PHE A 259 -20.86 -15.09 0.69
N ILE A 260 -20.84 -13.90 0.08
CA ILE A 260 -21.97 -13.37 -0.68
C ILE A 260 -22.32 -14.33 -1.83
N ASN A 261 -21.33 -14.76 -2.61
CA ASN A 261 -21.55 -15.70 -3.70
C ASN A 261 -22.05 -17.08 -3.23
N ILE A 262 -21.56 -17.58 -2.08
CA ILE A 262 -22.09 -18.81 -1.46
C ILE A 262 -23.54 -18.62 -1.01
N ALA A 263 -23.86 -17.49 -0.36
CA ALA A 263 -25.21 -17.16 0.10
C ALA A 263 -26.20 -17.08 -1.07
N MET A 264 -25.81 -16.43 -2.18
CA MET A 264 -26.64 -16.36 -3.39
C MET A 264 -26.99 -17.74 -3.94
N LYS A 265 -26.13 -18.74 -3.73
CA LYS A 265 -26.30 -20.13 -4.19
C LYS A 265 -26.83 -21.09 -3.12
N ASN A 266 -27.20 -20.59 -1.92
CA ASN A 266 -27.60 -21.41 -0.77
C ASN A 266 -26.56 -22.50 -0.41
N GLY A 267 -25.27 -22.20 -0.56
CA GLY A 267 -24.17 -23.13 -0.26
C GLY A 267 -23.76 -23.11 1.22
N GLU A 268 -22.85 -24.01 1.57
CA GLU A 268 -22.24 -24.08 2.91
C GLU A 268 -21.03 -23.13 3.03
N TYR A 269 -20.90 -22.45 4.18
CA TYR A 269 -19.83 -21.49 4.42
C TYR A 269 -18.58 -22.17 5.01
N PRO A 270 -17.44 -22.20 4.29
CA PRO A 270 -16.21 -22.78 4.82
C PRO A 270 -15.55 -21.81 5.82
N LEU A 271 -15.69 -22.07 7.12
CA LEU A 271 -15.06 -21.27 8.18
C LEU A 271 -13.76 -21.92 8.67
N MET A 272 -12.68 -21.16 8.71
CA MET A 272 -11.39 -21.64 9.23
C MET A 272 -11.40 -21.71 10.75
N GLY A 273 -10.88 -22.82 11.27
CA GLY A 273 -10.76 -23.06 12.71
C GLY A 273 -12.13 -23.07 13.40
N ASP A 274 -12.27 -22.27 14.45
CA ASP A 274 -13.53 -22.06 15.17
C ASP A 274 -14.38 -20.91 14.59
N GLY A 275 -13.91 -20.23 13.54
CA GLY A 275 -14.59 -19.07 12.97
C GLY A 275 -14.51 -17.78 13.82
N LEU A 276 -13.83 -17.80 14.96
CA LEU A 276 -13.76 -16.68 15.92
C LEU A 276 -12.60 -15.70 15.65
N HIS A 277 -11.89 -15.88 14.54
CA HIS A 277 -10.93 -14.89 14.04
C HIS A 277 -11.68 -13.59 13.72
N SER A 278 -11.20 -12.48 14.30
CA SER A 278 -11.88 -11.19 14.22
C SER A 278 -11.05 -10.20 13.41
N ARG A 279 -11.72 -9.34 12.65
CA ARG A 279 -11.09 -8.28 11.86
C ARG A 279 -11.87 -6.98 12.02
N SER A 280 -11.14 -5.87 12.02
CA SER A 280 -11.72 -4.54 11.86
C SER A 280 -12.01 -4.28 10.39
N TRP A 281 -13.24 -3.89 10.06
CA TRP A 281 -13.68 -3.76 8.66
C TRP A 281 -14.01 -2.33 8.27
N MET A 282 -13.19 -1.77 7.38
CA MET A 282 -13.37 -0.42 6.84
C MET A 282 -14.00 -0.48 5.44
N PHE A 283 -15.07 0.30 5.22
CA PHE A 283 -15.68 0.39 3.90
C PHE A 283 -14.73 1.10 2.91
N VAL A 284 -14.71 0.64 1.66
CA VAL A 284 -13.72 1.08 0.66
C VAL A 284 -13.75 2.59 0.39
N ASP A 285 -14.90 3.26 0.49
CA ASP A 285 -14.97 4.71 0.28
C ASP A 285 -14.29 5.49 1.43
N ASP A 286 -14.41 5.01 2.68
CA ASP A 286 -13.71 5.60 3.83
C ASP A 286 -12.20 5.40 3.71
N CYS A 287 -11.78 4.21 3.25
CA CYS A 287 -10.38 3.93 2.91
C CYS A 287 -9.86 4.91 1.83
N CYS A 288 -10.62 5.11 0.76
CA CYS A 288 -10.25 6.01 -0.33
C CYS A 288 -10.13 7.47 0.14
N GLU A 289 -11.06 7.93 0.98
CA GLU A 289 -10.98 9.26 1.60
C GLU A 289 -9.74 9.40 2.49
N GLY A 290 -9.36 8.35 3.22
CA GLY A 290 -8.17 8.35 4.07
C GLY A 290 -6.89 8.45 3.26
N ILE A 291 -6.76 7.64 2.21
CA ILE A 291 -5.61 7.69 1.29
C ILE A 291 -5.52 9.07 0.62
N LYS A 292 -6.66 9.63 0.19
CA LYS A 292 -6.73 10.98 -0.39
C LYS A 292 -6.20 12.03 0.58
N ARG A 293 -6.62 12.00 1.86
CA ARG A 293 -6.15 12.96 2.87
C ARG A 293 -4.68 12.80 3.20
N VAL A 294 -4.18 11.56 3.26
CA VAL A 294 -2.74 11.29 3.45
C VAL A 294 -1.93 11.82 2.26
N MET A 295 -2.41 11.65 1.03
CA MET A 295 -1.80 12.28 -0.15
C MET A 295 -1.80 13.82 -0.02
N GLU A 296 -2.90 14.43 0.40
CA GLU A 296 -3.03 15.90 0.45
C GLU A 296 -2.26 16.57 1.58
N SER A 297 -2.15 15.91 2.73
CA SER A 297 -1.76 16.55 3.99
C SER A 297 -0.80 15.74 4.85
N GLY A 298 -0.50 14.49 4.49
CA GLY A 298 0.49 13.67 5.21
C GLY A 298 1.85 14.36 5.25
N ARG A 299 2.50 14.30 6.41
CA ARG A 299 3.87 14.77 6.57
C ARG A 299 4.83 13.79 5.89
N LEU A 300 5.74 14.31 5.07
CA LEU A 300 6.73 13.47 4.39
C LEU A 300 7.60 12.70 5.40
N GLY A 301 7.87 11.43 5.09
CA GLY A 301 8.61 10.51 5.96
C GLY A 301 7.75 9.78 6.99
N GLU A 302 6.46 10.11 7.08
CA GLU A 302 5.58 9.59 8.13
C GLU A 302 4.68 8.45 7.64
N ILE A 303 4.25 7.64 8.61
CA ILE A 303 3.26 6.57 8.45
C ILE A 303 1.94 7.04 9.08
N TYR A 304 0.82 6.59 8.53
CA TYR A 304 -0.53 6.84 9.04
C TYR A 304 -1.33 5.54 9.06
N ASN A 305 -1.87 5.18 10.22
CA ASN A 305 -2.82 4.08 10.34
C ASN A 305 -4.22 4.55 9.92
N LEU A 306 -4.89 3.80 9.03
CA LEU A 306 -6.30 3.96 8.69
C LEU A 306 -7.09 2.77 9.23
N GLY A 307 -7.92 3.00 10.24
CA GLY A 307 -8.63 1.92 10.91
C GLY A 307 -10.06 2.26 11.32
N THR A 308 -10.67 1.29 11.99
CA THR A 308 -12.01 1.39 12.58
C THR A 308 -12.06 0.63 13.89
N ASP A 309 -12.93 1.09 14.79
CA ASP A 309 -13.28 0.36 16.01
C ASP A 309 -14.25 -0.79 15.78
N PHE A 310 -14.87 -0.85 14.60
CA PHE A 310 -15.81 -1.92 14.27
C PHE A 310 -15.08 -3.22 13.94
N GLU A 311 -14.93 -4.06 14.95
CA GLU A 311 -14.38 -5.42 14.85
C GLU A 311 -15.51 -6.46 14.94
N ILE A 312 -15.43 -7.48 14.10
CA ILE A 312 -16.40 -8.58 14.09
C ILE A 312 -15.70 -9.90 13.73
N SER A 313 -16.19 -11.00 14.30
CA SER A 313 -15.71 -12.35 14.00
C SER A 313 -16.10 -12.79 12.58
N ASN A 314 -15.31 -13.69 11.99
CA ASN A 314 -15.63 -14.30 10.70
C ASN A 314 -16.97 -15.06 10.74
N TYR A 315 -17.30 -15.67 11.88
CA TYR A 315 -18.60 -16.30 12.11
C TYR A 315 -19.76 -15.29 12.01
N ASP A 316 -19.68 -14.19 12.77
CA ASP A 316 -20.78 -13.21 12.85
C ASP A 316 -20.96 -12.42 11.55
N VAL A 317 -19.88 -12.06 10.86
CA VAL A 317 -19.99 -11.41 9.53
C VAL A 317 -20.67 -12.34 8.52
N THR A 318 -20.45 -13.65 8.62
CA THR A 318 -21.08 -14.64 7.76
C THR A 318 -22.59 -14.71 7.99
N ILE A 319 -23.02 -14.68 9.26
CA ILE A 319 -24.45 -14.61 9.61
C ILE A 319 -25.08 -13.34 9.02
N GLN A 320 -24.43 -12.18 9.17
CA GLN A 320 -24.95 -10.94 8.61
C GLN A 320 -25.06 -10.97 7.09
N ILE A 321 -24.06 -11.53 6.39
CA ILE A 321 -24.10 -11.74 4.93
C ILE A 321 -25.28 -12.64 4.56
N HIS A 322 -25.43 -13.79 5.22
CA HIS A 322 -26.50 -14.74 4.95
C HIS A 322 -27.88 -14.08 5.06
N GLN A 323 -28.12 -13.38 6.18
CA GLN A 323 -29.40 -12.70 6.43
C GLN A 323 -29.67 -11.58 5.42
N LEU A 324 -28.67 -10.74 5.11
CA LEU A 324 -28.84 -9.64 4.16
C LEU A 324 -29.05 -10.12 2.73
N VAL A 325 -28.35 -11.17 2.29
CA VAL A 325 -28.55 -11.78 0.97
C VAL A 325 -29.96 -12.37 0.86
N SER A 326 -30.39 -13.16 1.84
CA SER A 326 -31.75 -13.73 1.85
C SER A 326 -32.82 -12.63 1.78
N LYS A 327 -32.65 -11.54 2.55
CA LYS A 327 -33.54 -10.38 2.49
C LYS A 327 -33.55 -9.71 1.12
N LEU A 328 -32.38 -9.44 0.53
CA LEU A 328 -32.27 -8.76 -0.77
C LEU A 328 -32.81 -9.60 -1.93
N LEU A 329 -32.77 -10.94 -1.81
CA LEU A 329 -33.30 -11.87 -2.81
C LEU A 329 -34.75 -12.32 -2.50
N ASN A 330 -35.41 -11.72 -1.51
CA ASN A 330 -36.76 -12.08 -1.05
C ASN A 330 -36.93 -13.58 -0.75
N ARG A 331 -35.93 -14.18 -0.09
CA ARG A 331 -35.94 -15.57 0.36
C ARG A 331 -36.33 -15.65 1.84
N ASP A 332 -36.84 -16.81 2.25
CA ASP A 332 -37.10 -17.08 3.66
C ASP A 332 -35.84 -16.95 4.51
N SER A 333 -36.00 -16.41 5.71
CA SER A 333 -34.92 -16.35 6.68
C SER A 333 -34.58 -17.75 7.16
N THR A 334 -33.39 -18.23 6.81
CA THR A 334 -32.85 -19.52 7.26
C THR A 334 -31.61 -19.29 8.11
N SER A 335 -31.11 -20.35 8.76
CA SER A 335 -29.81 -20.31 9.44
C SER A 335 -28.69 -20.54 8.43
N ALA A 336 -27.58 -19.82 8.59
CA ALA A 336 -26.36 -20.09 7.84
C ALA A 336 -25.87 -21.52 8.11
N ASN A 337 -25.58 -22.28 7.06
CA ASN A 337 -25.02 -23.64 7.17
C ASN A 337 -23.49 -23.59 7.07
N PHE A 338 -22.79 -24.00 8.12
CA PHE A 338 -21.35 -23.86 8.25
C PHE A 338 -20.62 -25.18 8.02
N CYS A 339 -19.51 -25.12 7.28
CA CYS A 339 -18.54 -26.20 7.16
C CYS A 339 -17.22 -25.72 7.79
N PHE A 340 -16.87 -26.23 8.97
CA PHE A 340 -15.61 -25.87 9.63
C PHE A 340 -14.44 -26.60 8.96
N ILE A 341 -13.45 -25.84 8.50
CA ILE A 341 -12.24 -26.32 7.84
C ILE A 341 -11.01 -26.04 8.70
N ALA A 342 -9.93 -26.80 8.45
CA ALA A 342 -8.68 -26.64 9.17
C ALA A 342 -8.17 -25.20 9.08
N ASP A 343 -7.62 -24.71 10.19
CA ASP A 343 -7.03 -23.39 10.24
C ASP A 343 -5.75 -23.33 9.41
N ARG A 344 -5.43 -22.14 8.88
CA ARG A 344 -4.13 -21.92 8.24
C ARG A 344 -3.04 -21.90 9.32
N PRO A 345 -1.81 -22.37 9.02
CA PRO A 345 -0.70 -22.26 9.98
C PRO A 345 -0.49 -20.80 10.39
N TYR A 346 -0.32 -20.55 11.69
CA TYR A 346 -0.07 -19.21 12.24
C TYR A 346 -1.16 -18.20 11.86
N HIS A 347 -2.43 -18.59 11.98
CA HIS A 347 -3.54 -17.67 11.73
C HIS A 347 -3.66 -16.65 12.87
N ASP A 348 -3.23 -15.43 12.61
CA ASP A 348 -3.44 -14.32 13.56
C ASP A 348 -4.92 -14.16 13.92
N ARG A 349 -5.20 -14.12 15.22
CA ARG A 349 -6.56 -14.01 15.76
C ARG A 349 -7.19 -12.67 15.45
N ARG A 350 -6.45 -11.57 15.60
CA ARG A 350 -6.94 -10.20 15.36
C ARG A 350 -5.80 -9.19 15.20
N TYR A 351 -6.11 -8.02 14.64
CA TYR A 351 -5.18 -6.89 14.53
C TYR A 351 -5.80 -5.65 15.16
N LEU A 352 -5.19 -5.16 16.24
CA LEU A 352 -5.67 -4.00 16.99
C LEU A 352 -4.75 -2.81 16.77
N ILE A 353 -5.19 -1.79 16.01
CA ILE A 353 -4.38 -0.61 15.68
C ILE A 353 -4.95 0.68 16.27
N ASN A 354 -4.06 1.62 16.56
CA ASN A 354 -4.37 3.00 16.93
C ASN A 354 -4.31 3.88 15.67
N PHE A 355 -5.35 4.67 15.41
CA PHE A 355 -5.45 5.57 14.27
C PHE A 355 -5.70 7.04 14.70
N ASN A 356 -5.40 7.38 15.96
CA ASN A 356 -5.58 8.74 16.51
C ASN A 356 -4.77 9.80 15.73
N LYS A 357 -3.64 9.40 15.14
CA LYS A 357 -2.76 10.29 14.38
C LYS A 357 -3.48 10.87 13.16
N VAL A 358 -4.11 10.02 12.35
CA VAL A 358 -4.81 10.48 11.15
C VAL A 358 -6.10 11.24 11.50
N GLU A 359 -6.75 10.87 12.60
CA GLU A 359 -7.91 11.60 13.14
C GLU A 359 -7.50 13.02 13.55
N THR A 360 -6.44 13.16 14.33
CA THR A 360 -5.98 14.45 14.87
C THR A 360 -5.41 15.34 13.78
N GLU A 361 -4.60 14.80 12.87
CA GLU A 361 -3.89 15.59 11.87
C GLU A 361 -4.72 15.89 10.62
N MET A 362 -5.71 15.06 10.30
CA MET A 362 -6.46 15.15 9.05
C MET A 362 -7.97 15.12 9.22
N ASN A 363 -8.48 15.05 10.46
CA ASN A 363 -9.90 14.94 10.77
C ASN A 363 -10.58 13.77 10.03
N TRP A 364 -9.82 12.71 9.73
CA TRP A 364 -10.33 11.54 9.02
C TRP A 364 -10.88 10.53 10.01
N LYS A 365 -12.02 9.93 9.70
CA LYS A 365 -12.59 8.78 10.41
C LYS A 365 -13.48 8.01 9.45
N CYS A 366 -13.75 6.74 9.74
CA CYS A 366 -14.78 6.00 9.03
C CYS A 366 -16.16 6.65 9.26
N THR A 367 -16.91 6.82 8.18
CA THR A 367 -18.25 7.42 8.18
C THR A 367 -19.35 6.46 7.75
N THR A 368 -18.99 5.33 7.12
CA THR A 368 -19.94 4.30 6.71
C THR A 368 -20.18 3.30 7.85
N ASP A 369 -21.43 3.15 8.27
CA ASP A 369 -21.81 2.05 9.16
C ASP A 369 -21.56 0.70 8.49
N PHE A 370 -21.11 -0.29 9.26
CA PHE A 370 -20.76 -1.60 8.70
C PHE A 370 -21.93 -2.25 7.96
N ARG A 371 -23.15 -2.15 8.52
CA ARG A 371 -24.35 -2.75 7.90
C ARG A 371 -24.70 -2.08 6.58
N ASP A 372 -24.55 -0.76 6.50
CA ASP A 372 -24.82 0.00 5.27
C ASP A 372 -23.78 -0.28 4.20
N GLY A 373 -22.50 -0.32 4.57
CA GLY A 373 -21.43 -0.70 3.66
C GLY A 373 -21.58 -2.14 3.18
N LEU A 374 -21.98 -3.06 4.07
CA LEU A 374 -22.24 -4.46 3.72
C LEU A 374 -23.43 -4.59 2.77
N TYR A 375 -24.51 -3.84 3.02
CA TYR A 375 -25.66 -3.76 2.12
C TYR A 375 -25.26 -3.32 0.70
N LYS A 376 -24.51 -2.21 0.57
CA LYS A 376 -24.02 -1.71 -0.73
C LYS A 376 -23.13 -2.75 -1.43
N THR A 377 -22.30 -3.44 -0.66
CA THR A 377 -21.40 -4.49 -1.16
C THR A 377 -22.20 -5.67 -1.72
N ILE A 378 -23.19 -6.16 -0.97
CA ILE A 378 -24.05 -7.27 -1.40
C ILE A 378 -24.84 -6.89 -2.66
N GLN A 379 -25.44 -5.70 -2.66
CA GLN A 379 -26.21 -5.21 -3.79
C GLN A 379 -25.36 -5.15 -5.07
N TYR A 380 -24.09 -4.74 -4.96
CA TYR A 380 -23.16 -4.78 -6.09
C TYR A 380 -23.00 -6.20 -6.66
N TYR A 381 -22.76 -7.22 -5.83
CA TYR A 381 -22.55 -8.59 -6.31
C TYR A 381 -23.82 -9.25 -6.84
N ILE A 382 -24.99 -8.94 -6.26
CA ILE A 382 -26.28 -9.41 -6.79
C ILE A 382 -26.48 -8.84 -8.20
N ASN A 383 -26.32 -7.53 -8.37
CA ASN A 383 -26.48 -6.87 -9.67
C ASN A 383 -25.47 -7.39 -10.70
N ASP A 384 -24.22 -7.62 -10.28
CA ASP A 384 -23.17 -8.18 -11.14
C ASP A 384 -23.51 -9.62 -11.58
N TYR A 385 -23.99 -10.44 -10.65
CA TYR A 385 -24.43 -11.81 -10.94
C TYR A 385 -25.60 -11.83 -11.94
N GLU A 386 -26.63 -11.02 -11.72
CA GLU A 386 -27.79 -10.90 -12.64
C GLU A 386 -27.37 -10.43 -14.03
N ARG A 387 -26.44 -9.47 -14.09
CA ARG A 387 -25.87 -8.98 -15.35
C ARG A 387 -25.19 -10.11 -16.11
N ILE A 388 -24.32 -10.89 -15.45
CA ILE A 388 -23.59 -12.02 -16.06
C ILE A 388 -24.57 -13.09 -16.54
N GLU A 389 -25.58 -13.46 -15.73
CA GLU A 389 -26.60 -14.44 -16.15
C GLU A 389 -27.39 -13.97 -17.39
N LYS A 390 -27.76 -12.69 -17.44
CA LYS A 390 -28.46 -12.12 -18.59
C LYS A 390 -27.60 -12.19 -19.86
N PHE A 391 -26.31 -11.86 -19.75
CA PHE A 391 -25.37 -11.99 -20.88
C PHE A 391 -25.17 -13.45 -21.32
N ALA A 392 -25.14 -14.40 -20.39
CA ALA A 392 -25.04 -15.82 -20.71
C ALA A 392 -26.27 -16.32 -21.47
N LYS A 393 -27.48 -15.91 -21.07
CA LYS A 393 -28.74 -16.26 -21.75
C LYS A 393 -28.82 -15.68 -23.16
N LEU A 394 -28.36 -14.44 -23.36
CA LEU A 394 -28.34 -13.79 -24.68
C LEU A 394 -27.36 -14.43 -25.69
N LYS A 395 -26.35 -15.18 -25.23
CA LYS A 395 -25.44 -15.92 -26.13
C LYS A 395 -25.95 -17.32 -26.52
N GLN A 396 -26.98 -17.81 -25.83
CA GLN A 396 -27.56 -19.14 -26.07
C GLN A 396 -28.79 -19.11 -27.00
N GLY A 397 -29.47 -17.96 -27.09
CA GLY A 397 -30.52 -17.71 -28.08
C GLY A 397 -29.95 -17.01 -29.30
#